data_AF-A0A9D8EY02-F1
#
_entry.id   AF-A0A9D8EY02-F1
#
_cell.length_a   1.000
_cell.length_b   1.000
_cell.length_c   1.000
_cell.angle_alpha   90.00
_cell.angle_beta   90.00
_cell.angle_gamma   90.00
#
_symmetry.space_group_name_H-M   'P 1'
#
loop_
_entity.id
_entity.type
_entity.pdbx_description
1 polymer ?
#
loop_
_entity_poly.entity_id
_entity_poly.type
_entity_poly.pdbx_seq_one_letter_code
_entity_poly.pdbx_strand_id
1 'polypeptide(L)' 'MGEVYRADDLRLGQPVALKFLPASLSQDPVRLAQFHNEVRVARQVSHPNVCRVYDIGEITDDGGRSQLFITMELRRW' A
#
# COMPACT_ATOMS: atom_id res chain seq x y z
N MET A 1 -2.48 10.86 7.12
CA MET A 1 -3.24 9.75 6.50
C MET A 1 -3.05 9.87 4.99
N GLY A 2 -2.80 8.76 4.30
CA GLY A 2 -2.45 8.75 2.88
C GLY A 2 -3.66 8.76 1.94
N GLU A 3 -3.41 8.97 0.66
CA GLU A 3 -4.43 8.95 -0.40
C GLU A 3 -4.68 7.51 -0.89
N VAL A 4 -5.93 7.20 -1.22
CA VAL A 4 -6.32 5.87 -1.71
C VAL A 4 -6.95 6.03 -3.10
N TYR A 5 -6.43 5.27 -4.06
CA TYR A 5 -6.92 5.26 -5.44
C TYR A 5 -7.41 3.87 -5.81
N ARG A 6 -8.45 3.83 -6.63
CA ARG A 6 -8.75 2.63 -7.42
C ARG A 6 -7.75 2.57 -8.58
N ALA A 7 -7.11 1.43 -8.78
CA ALA A 7 -6.26 1.14 -9.91
C ALA A 7 -6.66 -0.21 -10.54
N ASP A 8 -6.22 -0.45 -11.76
CA ASP A 8 -6.36 -1.75 -12.40
C ASP A 8 -4.97 -2.41 -12.44
N ASP A 9 -4.84 -3.59 -11.84
CA ASP A 9 -3.60 -4.37 -11.90
C ASP A 9 -3.41 -4.89 -13.32
N LEU A 10 -2.47 -4.31 -14.06
CA LEU A 10 -2.23 -4.63 -15.47
C LEU A 10 -1.64 -6.04 -15.67
N ARG A 11 -1.07 -6.67 -14.63
CA ARG A 11 -0.52 -8.02 -14.73
C ARG A 11 -1.60 -9.08 -14.54
N LEU A 12 -2.53 -8.83 -13.62
CA LEU A 12 -3.58 -9.78 -13.25
C LEU A 12 -4.96 -9.43 -13.84
N GLY A 13 -5.13 -8.23 -14.40
CA GLY A 13 -6.36 -7.76 -15.02
C GLY A 13 -7.50 -7.52 -14.03
N GLN A 14 -7.20 -7.25 -12.76
CA GLN A 14 -8.22 -7.07 -11.71
C GLN A 14 -8.12 -5.69 -11.04
N PRO A 15 -9.25 -5.11 -10.59
CA PRO A 15 -9.23 -3.83 -9.90
C PRO A 15 -8.70 -3.99 -8.47
N VAL A 16 -7.83 -3.07 -8.05
CA VAL A 16 -7.17 -3.03 -6.74
C VAL A 16 -7.25 -1.64 -6.13
N ALA A 17 -7.00 -1.54 -4.83
CA ALA A 17 -6.84 -0.27 -4.13
C ALA A 17 -5.35 -0.01 -3.88
N LEU A 18 -4.86 1.16 -4.29
CA LEU A 18 -3.51 1.63 -3.99
C LEU A 18 -3.59 2.73 -2.93
N LYS A 19 -2.94 2.52 -1.79
CA LYS A 19 -2.81 3.54 -0.75
C LYS A 19 -1.39 4.09 -0.74
N PHE A 20 -1.25 5.34 -1.18
CA PHE A 20 0.02 6.04 -1.15
C PHE A 20 0.29 6.57 0.25
N LEU A 21 1.53 6.39 0.69
CA LEU A 21 1.96 6.81 2.01
C LEU A 21 2.55 8.23 1.91
N PRO A 22 2.39 9.05 2.95
CA PRO A 22 2.97 10.39 2.97
C PRO A 22 4.50 10.30 2.94
N ALA A 23 5.16 11.20 2.21
CA ALA A 23 6.62 11.24 2.12
C ALA A 23 7.32 11.41 3.48
N SER A 24 6.64 11.97 4.48
CA SER A 24 7.17 12.05 5.85
C SER A 24 7.35 10.70 6.53
N LEU A 25 6.71 9.64 6.05
CA LEU A 25 6.88 8.28 6.55
C LEU A 25 8.27 7.72 6.22
N SER A 26 8.79 7.99 5.02
CA SER A 26 10.12 7.50 4.60
C SER A 26 11.27 8.25 5.27
N GLN A 27 11.02 9.45 5.80
CA GLN A 27 12.01 10.25 6.52
C GLN A 27 12.21 9.81 7.98
N ASP A 28 11.32 8.97 8.52
CA ASP A 28 11.39 8.48 9.91
C ASP A 28 11.61 6.96 9.91
N PRO A 29 12.84 6.48 10.21
CA PRO A 29 13.16 5.07 10.16
C PRO A 29 12.39 4.24 11.19
N VAL A 30 11.97 4.83 12.31
CA VAL A 30 11.17 4.14 13.34
C VAL A 30 9.75 3.90 12.81
N ARG A 31 9.14 4.93 12.21
CA ARG A 31 7.81 4.79 11.59
C ARG A 31 7.82 3.86 10.40
N LEU A 32 8.89 3.87 9.60
CA LEU A 32 9.05 2.96 8.48
C LEU A 32 9.13 1.50 8.96
N ALA A 33 9.89 1.22 10.02
CA ALA A 33 9.96 -0.11 10.62
C ALA A 33 8.61 -0.57 11.19
N GLN A 34 7.89 0.31 11.88
CA GLN A 34 6.54 0.03 12.38
C GLN A 34 5.58 -0.28 11.24
N PHE A 35 5.62 0.52 10.18
CA PHE A 35 4.82 0.32 8.99
C PHE A 35 5.09 -1.03 8.31
N HIS A 36 6.37 -1.41 8.13
CA HIS A 36 6.72 -2.72 7.61
C HIS A 36 6.16 -3.85 8.48
N ASN A 37 6.22 -3.69 9.81
CA ASN A 37 5.65 -4.66 10.73
C ASN A 37 4.12 -4.75 10.62
N GLU A 38 3.42 -3.61 10.51
CA GLU A 38 1.97 -3.55 10.32
C GLU A 38 1.56 -4.27 9.03
N VAL A 39 2.24 -3.99 7.91
CA VAL A 39 1.93 -4.66 6.65
C VAL A 39 2.22 -6.16 6.73
N ARG A 40 3.33 -6.57 7.35
CA ARG A 40 3.65 -7.99 7.55
C ARG A 40 2.56 -8.72 8.34
N VAL A 41 2.01 -8.10 9.36
CA VAL A 41 0.90 -8.66 10.15
C VAL A 41 -0.40 -8.65 9.34
N ALA A 42 -0.72 -7.55 8.65
CA ALA A 42 -1.92 -7.42 7.84
C ALA A 42 -1.99 -8.46 6.71
N ARG A 43 -0.85 -8.80 6.08
CA ARG A 43 -0.76 -9.84 5.04
C ARG A 43 -1.08 -11.25 5.56
N GLN A 44 -0.92 -11.50 6.86
CA GLN A 44 -1.24 -12.80 7.47
C GLN A 44 -2.74 -12.97 7.75
N VAL A 45 -3.51 -11.88 7.70
CA VAL A 45 -4.96 -11.91 7.96
C VAL A 45 -5.70 -12.17 6.65
N SER A 46 -6.45 -13.28 6.60
CA SER A 46 -7.32 -13.63 5.49
C SER A 46 -8.72 -13.92 6.03
N HIS A 47 -9.63 -12.96 5.94
CA HIS A 47 -11.00 -13.09 6.44
C HIS A 47 -11.97 -12.34 5.53
N PRO A 48 -13.18 -12.86 5.25
CA PRO A 48 -14.15 -12.25 4.34
C PRO A 48 -14.54 -10.81 4.70
N ASN A 49 -14.44 -10.43 5.97
CA ASN A 49 -14.75 -9.07 6.47
C ASN A 49 -13.51 -8.20 6.72
N VAL A 50 -12.32 -8.63 6.30
CA VAL A 50 -11.08 -7.86 6.44
C VAL A 50 -10.50 -7.60 5.06
N CYS A 51 -10.21 -6.35 4.76
CA CYS A 51 -9.56 -5.97 3.50
C CYS A 51 -8.17 -6.60 3.43
N ARG A 52 -7.92 -7.38 2.39
CA ARG A 52 -6.64 -8.07 2.22
C ARG A 52 -5.57 -7.11 1.70
N VAL A 53 -4.41 -7.10 2.37
CA VAL A 53 -3.21 -6.42 1.86
C VAL A 53 -2.42 -7.40 1.00
N TYR A 54 -2.06 -6.98 -0.22
CA TYR A 54 -1.33 -7.81 -1.16
C TYR A 54 0.18 -7.59 -1.04
N ASP A 55 0.64 -6.36 -1.23
CA ASP A 55 2.06 -6.03 -1.28
C ASP A 55 2.39 -4.56 -0.97
N ILE A 56 3.67 -4.28 -0.74
CA ILE A 56 4.26 -2.93 -0.66
C ILE A 56 5.02 -2.66 -1.95
N GLY A 57 4.86 -1.46 -2.49
CA GLY A 57 5.65 -0.99 -3.62
C GLY A 57 6.26 0.39 -3.37
N GLU A 58 7.24 0.72 -4.19
CA GLU A 58 7.92 2.01 -4.21
C GLU A 58 7.93 2.51 -5.65
N ILE A 59 7.62 3.78 -5.85
CA ILE A 59 7.72 4.43 -7.15
C ILE A 59 8.58 5.69 -7.01
N THR A 60 9.46 5.91 -7.98
CA THR A 60 10.22 7.15 -8.08
C THR A 60 9.60 8.02 -9.15
N ASP A 61 9.28 9.27 -8.82
CA ASP A 61 8.81 10.25 -9.80
C ASP A 61 9.97 10.77 -10.68
N ASP A 62 9.62 11.49 -11.76
CA ASP A 62 10.61 12.10 -12.67
C ASP A 62 11.54 13.11 -11.96
N GLY A 63 11.15 13.59 -10.78
CA GLY A 63 11.94 14.49 -9.92
C GLY A 63 12.86 13.76 -8.95
N GLY A 64 12.96 12.43 -9.02
CA GLY A 64 13.80 11.61 -8.15
C GLY A 64 13.24 11.40 -6.74
N ARG A 65 11.97 11.74 -6.49
CA ARG A 65 11.32 11.51 -5.20
C ARG A 65 10.73 10.11 -5.18
N SER A 66 11.14 9.33 -4.19
CA SER A 66 10.54 8.03 -3.92
C SER A 66 9.29 8.17 -3.05
N GLN A 67 8.23 7.46 -3.45
CA GLN A 67 7.00 7.35 -2.68
C GLN A 67 6.57 5.89 -2.55
N LEU A 68 6.28 5.51 -1.31
CA LEU A 68 5.80 4.18 -0.95
C LEU A 68 4.29 4.09 -1.10
N PHE A 69 3.82 2.91 -1.50
CA PHE A 69 2.40 2.58 -1.55
C PHE A 69 2.15 1.14 -1.13
N ILE A 70 0.91 0.85 -0.73
CA ILE A 70 0.43 -0.52 -0.53
C ILE A 70 -0.67 -0.86 -1.51
N THR A 71 -0.63 -2.09 -1.99
CA THR A 71 -1.66 -2.67 -2.84
C THR A 71 -2.59 -3.50 -1.96
N MET A 72 -3.89 -3.28 -2.10
CA MET A 72 -4.93 -3.90 -1.27
C MET A 72 -6.13 -4.31 -2.11
N GLU A 73 -6.95 -5.17 -1.54
CA GLU A 73 -8.25 -5.55 -2.09
C GLU A 73 -9.15 -4.33 -2.28
N LEU A 74 -9.73 -4.19 -3.47
CA LEU A 74 -10.74 -3.17 -3.72
C LEU A 74 -12.12 -3.69 -3.29
N ARG A 75 -12.59 -3.23 -2.13
CA ARG A 75 -13.96 -3.49 -1.67
C ARG A 75 -14.92 -2.49 -2.31
N ARG A 76 -15.89 -2.99 -3.07
CA ARG A 76 -17.06 -2.21 -3.49
C ARG A 76 -18.10 -2.32 -2.38
N TRP A 77 -18.53 -1.18 -1.85
CA TRP A 77 -19.64 -1.08 -0.91
C TRP A 77 -20.93 -0.82 -1.68
#